data_AF-A0A699J0R3-F1
#
_entry.id   AF-A0A699J0R3-F1
#
_cell.length_a   1.000
_cell.length_b   1.000
_cell.length_c   1.000
_cell.angle_alpha   90.00
_cell.angle_beta   90.00
_cell.angle_gamma   90.00
#
_symmetry.space_group_name_H-M   'P 1'
#
loop_
_entity.id
_entity.type
_entity.pdbx_description
1 polymer ?
#
loop_
_entity_poly.entity_id
_entity_poly.type
_entity_poly.pdbx_seq_one_letter_code
_entity_poly.pdbx_strand_id
1 'polypeptide(L)'
;LDFSYNSNNWGVGLPPKGKNEKSWPIIKPRLASPSFKPQKSHIVSALENFQNLLRIRYSSVLFRLRTANAIQERVRFHNTGTSHIPGVIVMGIEDGHDGVPGLTQLDPIYSYVVVVFNASPTDISFTSPVLRGKVLQLHPVQMMSNDKLVKNSTYDPSSGRFMVPSRTTAVFVEPRNIQE
;
A
#
# COMPACT_ATOMS: atom_id res chain seq x y z
N LEU A 1 -17.68 -20.41 -1.16
CA LEU A 1 -17.15 -19.37 -0.26
C LEU A 1 -17.30 -19.86 1.16
N ASP A 2 -16.25 -19.77 1.97
CA ASP A 2 -16.25 -20.25 3.36
C ASP A 2 -16.12 -19.06 4.32
N PHE A 3 -17.24 -18.67 4.93
CA PHE A 3 -17.28 -17.57 5.92
C PHE A 3 -16.88 -18.01 7.34
N SER A 4 -16.59 -19.29 7.57
CA SER A 4 -15.97 -19.76 8.81
C SER A 4 -14.46 -19.46 8.87
N TYR A 5 -13.88 -19.06 7.73
CA TYR A 5 -12.45 -18.80 7.50
C TYR A 5 -11.56 -20.03 7.73
N ASN A 6 -12.12 -21.23 7.73
CA ASN A 6 -11.37 -22.46 7.97
C ASN A 6 -10.62 -22.94 6.71
N SER A 7 -11.07 -22.55 5.51
CA SER A 7 -10.44 -22.90 4.24
C SER A 7 -10.60 -21.80 3.19
N ASN A 8 -9.61 -21.67 2.30
CA ASN A 8 -9.71 -20.84 1.09
C ASN A 8 -10.08 -21.64 -0.18
N ASN A 9 -10.45 -22.92 -0.02
CA ASN A 9 -10.76 -23.85 -1.12
C ASN A 9 -9.55 -24.28 -1.98
N TRP A 10 -8.30 -24.05 -1.53
CA TRP A 10 -7.10 -24.59 -2.17
C TRP A 10 -6.97 -26.11 -1.95
N GLY A 11 -6.53 -26.84 -2.99
CA GLY A 11 -6.21 -28.26 -2.89
C GLY A 11 -7.43 -29.20 -2.91
N VAL A 12 -8.58 -28.78 -3.47
CA VAL A 12 -9.83 -29.58 -3.54
C VAL A 12 -9.93 -30.46 -4.79
N GLY A 13 -8.78 -30.86 -5.34
CA GLY A 13 -8.69 -31.62 -6.59
C GLY A 13 -8.33 -30.76 -7.81
N LEU A 14 -8.02 -31.43 -8.93
CA LEU A 14 -7.71 -30.75 -10.18
C LEU A 14 -8.95 -30.04 -10.72
N PRO A 15 -8.80 -28.85 -11.31
CA PRO A 15 -9.92 -28.13 -11.92
C PRO A 15 -10.48 -28.90 -13.13
N PRO A 16 -11.75 -28.68 -13.54
CA PRO A 16 -12.39 -29.42 -14.62
C PRO A 16 -11.59 -29.46 -15.93
N LYS A 17 -11.55 -30.65 -16.54
CA LYS A 17 -10.71 -30.98 -17.71
C LYS A 17 -10.83 -29.99 -18.87
N GLY A 18 -12.07 -29.66 -19.24
CA GLY A 18 -12.38 -28.97 -20.51
C GLY A 18 -11.66 -27.63 -20.74
N LYS A 19 -11.20 -26.95 -19.68
CA LYS A 19 -10.43 -25.70 -19.80
C LYS A 19 -9.03 -25.78 -19.21
N ASN A 20 -8.70 -26.84 -18.47
CA ASN A 20 -7.54 -26.83 -17.58
C ASN A 20 -6.57 -28.00 -17.77
N GLU A 21 -6.92 -29.03 -18.56
CA GLU A 21 -6.11 -30.26 -18.69
C GLU A 21 -4.65 -29.99 -19.05
N LYS A 22 -4.41 -29.10 -20.02
CA LYS A 22 -3.05 -28.74 -20.47
C LYS A 22 -2.20 -28.14 -19.35
N SER A 23 -2.82 -27.54 -18.33
CA SER A 23 -2.14 -26.96 -17.16
C SER A 23 -2.08 -27.91 -15.97
N TRP A 24 -2.73 -29.07 -16.01
CA TRP A 24 -2.69 -30.03 -14.91
C TRP A 24 -1.27 -30.45 -14.49
N PRO A 25 -0.29 -30.64 -15.40
CA PRO A 25 1.08 -30.98 -15.00
C PRO A 25 1.73 -29.94 -14.08
N ILE A 26 1.43 -28.65 -14.25
CA ILE A 26 1.95 -27.59 -13.37
C ILE A 26 1.06 -27.36 -12.12
N ILE A 27 -0.24 -27.63 -12.21
CA ILE A 27 -1.19 -27.44 -11.10
C ILE A 27 -1.05 -28.56 -10.07
N LYS A 28 -0.98 -29.82 -10.51
CA LYS A 28 -0.96 -31.01 -9.65
C LYS A 28 0.10 -30.94 -8.53
N PRO A 29 1.40 -30.66 -8.81
CA PRO A 29 2.40 -30.61 -7.75
C PRO A 29 2.18 -29.45 -6.76
N ARG A 30 1.59 -28.33 -7.20
CA ARG A 30 1.28 -27.18 -6.32
C ARG A 30 0.11 -27.49 -5.40
N LEU A 31 -0.96 -28.11 -5.92
CA LEU A 31 -2.11 -28.52 -5.10
C LEU A 31 -1.73 -29.57 -4.05
N ALA A 32 -0.80 -30.47 -4.37
CA ALA A 32 -0.33 -31.51 -3.46
C ALA A 32 0.61 -30.98 -2.37
N SER A 33 1.20 -29.80 -2.55
CA SER A 33 2.17 -29.24 -1.60
C SER A 33 1.48 -28.55 -0.41
N PRO A 34 1.70 -29.01 0.84
CA PRO A 34 1.07 -28.40 2.01
C PRO A 34 1.46 -26.93 2.24
N SER A 35 2.67 -26.51 1.80
CA SER A 35 3.14 -25.14 1.97
C SER A 35 2.34 -24.09 1.18
N PHE A 36 1.57 -24.52 0.18
CA PHE A 36 0.70 -23.64 -0.61
C PHE A 36 -0.69 -23.44 0.03
N LYS A 37 -1.07 -24.27 1.01
CA LYS A 37 -2.39 -24.20 1.63
C LYS A 37 -2.37 -23.21 2.82
N PRO A 38 -3.12 -22.11 2.78
CA PRO A 38 -3.16 -21.19 3.90
C PRO A 38 -3.90 -21.80 5.10
N GLN A 39 -3.45 -21.44 6.29
CA GLN A 39 -4.15 -21.70 7.54
C GLN A 39 -5.18 -20.59 7.79
N LYS A 40 -6.11 -20.84 8.72
CA LYS A 40 -7.10 -19.85 9.16
C LYS A 40 -6.49 -18.52 9.58
N SER A 41 -5.36 -18.55 10.29
CA SER A 41 -4.60 -17.35 10.69
C SER A 41 -4.22 -16.49 9.48
N HIS A 42 -3.70 -17.09 8.39
CA HIS A 42 -3.35 -16.37 7.17
C HIS A 42 -4.58 -15.72 6.50
N ILE A 43 -5.72 -16.41 6.49
CA ILE A 43 -6.98 -15.91 5.91
C ILE A 43 -7.49 -14.70 6.72
N VAL A 44 -7.48 -14.81 8.05
CA VAL A 44 -7.90 -13.71 8.95
C VAL A 44 -6.94 -12.52 8.83
N SER A 45 -5.62 -12.74 8.83
CA SER A 45 -4.66 -11.66 8.59
C SER A 45 -4.86 -10.96 7.25
N ALA A 46 -5.18 -11.71 6.18
CA ALA A 46 -5.49 -11.12 4.88
C ALA A 46 -6.77 -10.27 4.91
N LEU A 47 -7.81 -10.71 5.61
CA LEU A 47 -9.05 -9.94 5.79
C LEU A 47 -8.80 -8.64 6.57
N GLU A 48 -8.05 -8.71 7.67
CA GLU A 48 -7.72 -7.53 8.50
C GLU A 48 -6.90 -6.51 7.69
N ASN A 49 -5.88 -6.96 6.96
CA ASN A 49 -5.08 -6.09 6.10
C ASN A 49 -5.92 -5.48 4.96
N PHE A 50 -6.83 -6.25 4.36
CA PHE A 50 -7.74 -5.73 3.35
C PHE A 50 -8.66 -4.63 3.91
N GLN A 51 -9.23 -4.83 5.10
CA GLN A 51 -10.03 -3.82 5.78
C GLN A 51 -9.22 -2.56 6.11
N ASN A 52 -7.96 -2.72 6.54
CA ASN A 52 -7.07 -1.60 6.81
C ASN A 52 -6.81 -0.76 5.56
N LEU A 53 -6.55 -1.39 4.41
CA LEU A 53 -6.38 -0.69 3.14
C LEU A 53 -7.65 0.06 2.72
N LEU A 54 -8.83 -0.53 2.94
CA LEU A 54 -10.10 0.17 2.69
C LEU A 54 -10.29 1.37 3.62
N ARG A 55 -10.02 1.23 4.92
CA ARG A 55 -10.08 2.34 5.89
C ARG A 55 -9.17 3.50 5.46
N ILE A 56 -7.94 3.19 5.01
CA ILE A 56 -7.01 4.21 4.48
C ILE A 56 -7.56 4.87 3.21
N ARG A 57 -8.10 4.10 2.26
CA ARG A 57 -8.69 4.68 1.03
C ARG A 57 -9.80 5.69 1.35
N TYR A 58 -10.58 5.46 2.40
CA TYR A 58 -11.69 6.32 2.79
C TYR A 58 -11.33 7.37 3.86
N SER A 59 -10.14 7.29 4.48
CA SER A 59 -9.68 8.29 5.45
C SER A 59 -9.34 9.63 4.81
N SER A 60 -9.05 9.62 3.50
CA SER A 60 -8.69 10.82 2.74
C SER A 60 -9.43 10.89 1.41
N VAL A 61 -9.80 12.10 1.00
CA VAL A 61 -10.35 12.35 -0.35
C VAL A 61 -9.28 12.31 -1.43
N LEU A 62 -8.00 12.45 -1.05
CA LEU A 62 -6.86 12.44 -1.97
C LEU A 62 -6.71 11.09 -2.70
N PHE A 63 -7.15 9.99 -2.09
CA PHE A 63 -7.20 8.68 -2.77
C PHE A 63 -8.35 8.53 -3.79
N ARG A 64 -9.22 9.54 -3.90
CA ARG A 64 -10.51 9.49 -4.61
C ARG A 64 -10.78 10.78 -5.40
N LEU A 65 -9.73 11.39 -5.94
CA LEU A 65 -9.84 12.53 -6.87
C LEU A 65 -10.77 12.18 -8.05
N ARG A 66 -11.66 13.12 -8.41
CA ARG A 66 -12.78 12.85 -9.33
C ARG A 66 -12.53 13.23 -10.78
N THR A 67 -11.51 14.02 -11.07
CA THR A 67 -11.24 14.54 -12.41
C THR A 67 -9.80 14.27 -12.83
N ALA A 68 -9.57 14.14 -14.14
CA ALA A 68 -8.23 13.98 -14.69
C ALA A 68 -7.32 15.17 -14.34
N ASN A 69 -7.85 16.39 -14.38
CA ASN A 69 -7.09 17.59 -14.02
C ASN A 69 -6.59 17.54 -12.57
N ALA A 70 -7.47 17.18 -11.62
CA ALA A 70 -7.06 17.05 -10.22
C ALA A 70 -5.97 15.99 -10.03
N ILE A 71 -6.04 14.87 -10.77
CA ILE A 71 -5.00 13.83 -10.73
C ILE A 71 -3.68 14.37 -11.30
N GLN A 72 -3.73 15.02 -12.46
CA GLN A 72 -2.55 15.60 -13.13
C GLN A 72 -1.87 16.67 -12.27
N GLU A 73 -2.64 17.47 -11.56
CA GLU A 73 -2.11 18.51 -10.68
C GLU A 73 -1.47 17.93 -9.42
N ARG A 74 -2.04 16.87 -8.82
CA ARG A 74 -1.73 16.44 -7.45
C ARG A 74 -0.92 15.17 -7.32
N VAL A 75 -1.03 14.24 -8.27
CA VAL A 75 -0.41 12.92 -8.17
C VAL A 75 0.96 12.93 -8.83
N ARG A 76 1.98 12.46 -8.11
CA ARG A 76 3.36 12.31 -8.61
C ARG A 76 3.88 10.92 -8.29
N PHE A 77 4.73 10.39 -9.17
CA PHE A 77 5.49 9.17 -8.91
C PHE A 77 6.97 9.52 -8.79
N HIS A 78 7.62 9.06 -7.72
CA HIS A 78 8.97 9.50 -7.35
C HIS A 78 10.07 8.48 -7.67
N ASN A 79 9.75 7.20 -7.78
CA ASN A 79 10.71 6.15 -8.16
C ASN A 79 10.62 5.88 -9.67
N THR A 80 11.23 6.75 -10.47
CA THR A 80 11.13 6.73 -11.95
C THR A 80 12.51 6.91 -12.60
N GLY A 81 12.59 6.68 -13.92
CA GLY A 81 13.83 6.83 -14.69
C GLY A 81 14.69 5.57 -14.70
N THR A 82 15.88 5.66 -15.28
CA THR A 82 16.77 4.51 -15.46
C THR A 82 17.40 4.00 -14.16
N SER A 83 17.45 4.84 -13.13
CA SER A 83 17.98 4.53 -11.80
C SER A 83 16.91 4.15 -10.77
N HIS A 84 15.69 3.82 -11.21
CA HIS A 84 14.61 3.42 -10.30
C HIS A 84 14.97 2.12 -9.56
N ILE A 85 14.44 1.98 -8.33
CA ILE A 85 14.54 0.74 -7.55
C ILE A 85 13.52 -0.26 -8.12
N PRO A 86 13.92 -1.44 -8.65
CA PRO A 86 12.99 -2.42 -9.19
C PRO A 86 12.02 -2.95 -8.11
N GLY A 87 10.77 -3.17 -8.51
CA GLY A 87 9.73 -3.70 -7.62
C GLY A 87 9.15 -2.67 -6.63
N VAL A 88 9.51 -1.40 -6.76
CA VAL A 88 9.03 -0.32 -5.89
C VAL A 88 8.25 0.74 -6.67
N ILE A 89 7.09 1.14 -6.16
CA ILE A 89 6.34 2.32 -6.62
C ILE A 89 6.23 3.29 -5.46
N VAL A 90 6.53 4.57 -5.69
CA VAL A 90 6.36 5.63 -4.69
C VAL A 90 5.44 6.68 -5.27
N MET A 91 4.23 6.78 -4.75
CA MET A 91 3.16 7.68 -5.20
C MET A 91 2.94 8.77 -4.15
N GLY A 92 3.18 10.03 -4.52
CA GLY A 92 2.81 11.21 -3.73
C GLY A 92 1.48 11.79 -4.20
N ILE A 93 0.67 12.29 -3.27
CA ILE A 93 -0.56 13.03 -3.56
C ILE A 93 -0.56 14.29 -2.72
N GLU A 94 -0.49 15.43 -3.38
CA GLU A 94 -0.46 16.76 -2.75
C GLU A 94 -1.87 17.32 -2.56
N ASP A 95 -2.09 17.97 -1.42
CA ASP A 95 -3.26 18.80 -1.21
C ASP A 95 -2.91 20.30 -1.16
N GLY A 96 -3.93 21.12 -1.42
CA GLY A 96 -3.87 22.56 -1.29
C GLY A 96 -3.91 23.04 0.15
N HIS A 97 -3.78 24.35 0.34
CA HIS A 97 -3.98 25.01 1.62
C HIS A 97 -4.98 26.15 1.44
N ASP A 98 -5.99 26.19 2.30
CA ASP A 98 -6.95 27.28 2.27
C ASP A 98 -6.26 28.63 2.49
N GLY A 99 -6.63 29.62 1.67
CA GLY A 99 -6.01 30.95 1.70
C GLY A 99 -4.63 31.05 1.05
N VAL A 100 -4.07 29.95 0.53
CA VAL A 100 -2.79 29.95 -0.20
C VAL A 100 -3.07 29.82 -1.71
N PRO A 101 -2.47 30.68 -2.57
CA PRO A 101 -2.59 30.53 -4.02
C PRO A 101 -2.09 29.16 -4.51
N GLY A 102 -2.81 28.55 -5.45
CA GLY A 102 -2.46 27.27 -6.04
C GLY A 102 -3.58 26.24 -5.92
N LEU A 103 -3.24 25.06 -5.43
CA LEU A 103 -4.21 23.98 -5.24
C LEU A 103 -5.23 24.36 -4.16
N THR A 104 -6.51 24.07 -4.41
CA THR A 104 -7.57 24.14 -3.38
C THR A 104 -7.36 23.06 -2.33
N GLN A 105 -7.67 23.33 -1.07
CA GLN A 105 -7.71 22.31 -0.03
C GLN A 105 -8.91 21.38 -0.24
N LEU A 106 -8.66 20.07 -0.25
CA LEU A 106 -9.70 19.05 -0.39
C LEU A 106 -9.87 18.24 0.90
N ASP A 107 -8.76 17.95 1.58
CA ASP A 107 -8.69 17.12 2.75
C ASP A 107 -8.46 17.98 4.00
N PRO A 108 -9.37 17.96 4.99
CA PRO A 108 -9.22 18.77 6.19
C PRO A 108 -8.21 18.21 7.20
N ILE A 109 -7.72 16.97 7.01
CA ILE A 109 -6.88 16.26 7.97
C ILE A 109 -5.43 16.19 7.48
N TYR A 110 -5.21 15.93 6.18
CA TYR A 110 -3.88 15.69 5.63
C TYR A 110 -3.53 16.69 4.51
N SER A 111 -2.34 17.29 4.56
CA SER A 111 -1.80 18.15 3.49
C SER A 111 -1.07 17.38 2.40
N TYR A 112 -0.59 16.17 2.71
CA TYR A 112 0.15 15.34 1.78
C TYR A 112 0.03 13.86 2.13
N VAL A 113 0.02 13.00 1.11
CA VAL A 113 0.05 11.54 1.27
C VAL A 113 1.18 10.98 0.43
N VAL A 114 1.95 10.04 0.97
CA VAL A 114 2.91 9.21 0.23
C VAL A 114 2.55 7.75 0.41
N VAL A 115 2.42 7.00 -0.69
CA VAL A 115 2.26 5.55 -0.67
C VAL A 115 3.50 4.91 -1.28
N VAL A 116 4.15 4.04 -0.52
CA VAL A 116 5.27 3.23 -0.97
C VAL A 116 4.81 1.78 -1.08
N PHE A 117 4.77 1.27 -2.31
CA PHE A 117 4.52 -0.14 -2.60
C PHE A 117 5.87 -0.84 -2.78
N ASN A 118 6.29 -1.65 -1.82
CA ASN A 118 7.47 -2.51 -1.95
C ASN A 118 7.03 -3.95 -2.24
N ALA A 119 7.13 -4.39 -3.50
CA ALA A 119 6.83 -5.78 -3.88
C ALA A 119 8.04 -6.72 -3.72
N SER A 120 9.23 -6.15 -3.45
CA SER A 120 10.49 -6.87 -3.37
C SER A 120 10.57 -7.76 -2.12
N PRO A 121 11.34 -8.86 -2.18
CA PRO A 121 11.56 -9.75 -1.03
C PRO A 121 12.54 -9.17 0.00
N THR A 122 13.01 -7.94 -0.18
CA THR A 122 13.95 -7.25 0.69
C THR A 122 13.38 -5.91 1.14
N ASP A 123 13.85 -5.45 2.29
CA ASP A 123 13.61 -4.08 2.74
C ASP A 123 14.21 -3.10 1.73
N ILE A 124 13.56 -1.95 1.59
CA ILE A 124 14.03 -0.88 0.70
C ILE A 124 14.33 0.38 1.49
N SER A 125 15.29 1.15 0.99
CA SER A 125 15.58 2.51 1.41
C SER A 125 15.46 3.40 0.17
N PHE A 126 14.40 4.19 0.11
CA PHE A 126 14.14 5.11 -1.00
C PHE A 126 14.30 6.56 -0.53
N THR A 127 15.12 7.35 -1.21
CA THR A 127 15.33 8.77 -0.87
C THR A 127 14.79 9.65 -1.99
N SER A 128 13.95 10.63 -1.63
CA SER A 128 13.49 11.66 -2.56
C SER A 128 13.81 13.06 -2.02
N PRO A 129 14.72 13.81 -2.66
CA PRO A 129 15.04 15.18 -2.25
C PRO A 129 13.82 16.11 -2.26
N VAL A 130 12.86 15.88 -3.15
CA VAL A 130 11.62 16.67 -3.26
C VAL A 130 10.71 16.49 -2.04
N LEU A 131 10.80 15.34 -1.37
CA LEU A 131 10.03 15.03 -0.17
C LEU A 131 10.81 15.36 1.11
N ARG A 132 11.99 15.99 1.04
CA ARG A 132 12.75 16.42 2.23
C ARG A 132 12.02 17.54 2.96
N GLY A 133 12.10 17.55 4.30
CA GLY A 133 11.54 18.61 5.15
C GLY A 133 10.02 18.54 5.35
N LYS A 134 9.33 17.60 4.67
CA LYS A 134 7.94 17.24 4.97
C LYS A 134 7.85 16.65 6.39
N VAL A 135 6.68 16.76 7.01
CA VAL A 135 6.40 16.19 8.34
C VAL A 135 5.53 14.93 8.19
N LEU A 136 6.05 13.95 7.44
CA LEU A 136 5.34 12.70 7.15
C LEU A 136 5.46 11.71 8.32
N GLN A 137 4.34 11.08 8.66
CA GLN A 137 4.26 10.00 9.63
C GLN A 137 3.51 8.80 9.07
N LEU A 138 3.76 7.59 9.59
CA LEU A 138 3.02 6.40 9.17
C LEU A 138 1.52 6.59 9.47
N HIS A 139 0.67 6.20 8.52
CA HIS A 139 -0.77 6.38 8.64
C HIS A 139 -1.31 5.70 9.91
N PRO A 140 -2.18 6.35 10.72
CA PRO A 140 -2.65 5.82 12.01
C PRO A 140 -3.23 4.40 11.95
N VAL A 141 -4.00 4.09 10.90
CA VAL A 141 -4.50 2.71 10.66
C VAL A 141 -3.38 1.67 10.59
N GLN A 142 -2.23 1.98 9.99
CA GLN A 142 -1.10 1.05 9.91
C GLN A 142 -0.33 0.97 11.23
N MET A 143 -0.19 2.09 11.96
CA MET A 143 0.37 2.10 13.32
C MET A 143 -0.44 1.19 14.28
N MET A 144 -1.77 1.19 14.12
CA MET A 144 -2.69 0.37 14.92
C MET A 144 -2.98 -1.02 14.33
N SER A 145 -2.38 -1.38 13.19
CA SER A 145 -2.59 -2.67 12.52
C SER A 145 -2.07 -3.85 13.37
N ASN A 146 -2.59 -5.06 13.13
CA ASN A 146 -2.00 -6.29 13.66
C ASN A 146 -0.76 -6.76 12.88
N ASP A 147 -0.58 -6.25 11.66
CA ASP A 147 0.63 -6.48 10.89
C ASP A 147 1.80 -5.71 11.51
N LYS A 148 2.73 -6.45 12.12
CA LYS A 148 3.90 -5.88 12.79
C LYS A 148 4.96 -5.39 11.79
N LEU A 149 4.99 -5.92 10.56
CA LEU A 149 6.00 -5.52 9.58
C LEU A 149 5.80 -4.08 9.17
N VAL A 150 4.57 -3.70 8.79
CA VAL A 150 4.31 -2.33 8.30
C VAL A 150 4.64 -1.25 9.33
N LYS A 151 4.55 -1.55 10.64
CA LYS A 151 4.90 -0.61 11.72
C LYS A 151 6.38 -0.24 11.76
N ASN A 152 7.25 -1.05 11.17
CA ASN A 152 8.67 -0.75 11.05
C ASN A 152 8.98 0.20 9.88
N SER A 153 7.97 0.64 9.13
CA SER A 153 8.16 1.61 8.05
C SER A 153 8.42 2.99 8.64
N THR A 154 9.49 3.64 8.20
CA THR A 154 9.92 4.93 8.75
C THR A 154 10.17 5.95 7.65
N TYR A 155 10.12 7.22 8.03
CA TYR A 155 10.49 8.35 7.19
C TYR A 155 11.42 9.27 7.96
N ASP A 156 12.52 9.68 7.31
CA ASP A 156 13.50 10.63 7.84
C ASP A 156 13.34 11.99 7.13
N PRO A 157 12.86 13.03 7.82
CA PRO A 157 12.62 14.35 7.23
C PRO A 157 13.88 15.06 6.78
N SER A 158 15.03 14.79 7.41
CA SER A 158 16.29 15.48 7.10
C SER A 158 16.81 15.14 5.70
N SER A 159 16.53 13.93 5.23
CA SER A 159 16.98 13.40 3.95
C SER A 159 15.85 13.20 2.94
N GLY A 160 14.60 13.09 3.39
CA GLY A 160 13.46 12.66 2.57
C GLY A 160 13.49 11.15 2.30
N ARG A 161 14.01 10.37 3.24
CA ARG A 161 14.27 8.92 3.10
C ARG A 161 13.16 8.09 3.74
N PHE A 162 12.64 7.13 2.99
CA PHE A 162 11.68 6.14 3.42
C PHE A 162 12.37 4.79 3.57
N MET A 163 12.16 4.13 4.71
CA MET A 163 12.48 2.72 4.87
C MET A 163 11.18 1.93 4.93
N VAL A 164 11.05 0.92 4.05
CA VAL A 164 9.83 0.10 3.97
C VAL A 164 10.23 -1.37 3.91
N PRO A 165 9.71 -2.22 4.81
CA PRO A 165 10.05 -3.64 4.83
C PRO A 165 9.69 -4.37 3.55
N SER A 166 10.27 -5.56 3.36
CA SER A 166 9.93 -6.45 2.26
C SER A 166 8.41 -6.69 2.13
N ARG A 167 7.92 -6.80 0.89
CA ARG A 167 6.52 -7.14 0.55
C ARG A 167 5.46 -6.29 1.28
N THR A 168 5.77 -5.02 1.54
CA THR A 168 4.95 -4.12 2.36
C THR A 168 4.45 -2.93 1.53
N THR A 169 3.20 -2.54 1.74
CA THR A 169 2.68 -1.24 1.29
C THR A 169 2.59 -0.32 2.51
N ALA A 170 3.39 0.74 2.55
CA ALA A 170 3.38 1.73 3.62
C ALA A 170 2.76 3.04 3.14
N VAL A 171 1.87 3.61 3.94
CA VAL A 171 1.20 4.89 3.67
C VAL A 171 1.65 5.88 4.71
N PHE A 172 2.27 6.96 4.28
CA PHE A 172 2.68 8.07 5.10
C PHE A 172 1.76 9.26 4.82
N VAL A 173 1.44 10.02 5.86
CA VAL A 173 0.57 11.19 5.81
C VAL A 173 1.25 12.36 6.50
N GLU A 174 1.06 13.56 5.97
CA GLU A 174 1.44 14.82 6.62
C GLU A 174 0.17 15.41 7.22
N PRO A 175 -0.02 15.39 8.55
CA PRO A 175 -1.14 16.02 9.21
C PRO A 175 -1.10 17.53 8.98
N ARG A 176 -2.27 18.15 8.84
CA ARG A 176 -2.36 19.60 8.91
C ARG A 176 -2.11 20.07 10.33
N ASN A 177 -1.30 21.11 10.49
CA ASN A 177 -1.24 21.85 11.74
C ASN A 177 -2.56 22.62 11.87
N ILE A 178 -3.46 22.14 12.73
CA ILE A 178 -4.61 22.93 13.16
C ILE A 178 -4.02 24.01 14.08
N GLN A 179 -3.93 25.25 13.59
CA GLN A 179 -3.81 26.39 14.48
C GLN A 179 -5.18 26.52 15.17
N GLU A 180 -5.23 26.25 16.47
CA GLU A 180 -6.34 26.66 17.34
C GLU A 180 -6.39 28.18 17.48
#